data_AF-A0A833UK69-F1
#
_entry.id   AF-A0A833UK69-F1
#
_cell.length_a   1.000
_cell.length_b   1.000
_cell.length_c   1.000
_cell.angle_alpha   90.00
_cell.angle_beta   90.00
_cell.angle_gamma   90.00
#
_symmetry.space_group_name_H-M   'P 1'
#
loop_
_entity.id
_entity.type
_entity.pdbx_description
1 polymer ?
#
loop_
_entity_poly.entity_id
_entity_poly.type
_entity_poly.pdbx_seq_one_letter_code
_entity_poly.pdbx_strand_id
1 'polypeptide(L)'
;MAAVQPIFLFLALTALTASVSAHNITEILSGFPEYSDYNKLLTQTKLADDINTRQTITVLVLNNGAMSALTSKHPLSVIKNALRLLVLLDYYDPPKLHQISKGSTLTTTLYQTTGNVPGNLGFVNITDLRGGKVGFGSAAPGSKLDSSFTKSVKQIAYNISVLEISSFIDSPGLLTAPAPSASDVNITAALEKAGCKTFASLIVANGVIKTYEGAVEKGLTLFAPQDEAFKAKGVPDLSKLTNAEIVSLLLYHARAGYTPIGSLKTTKDPLTTLATNGAGKYDLTVTSAGDSVTLHTGVDSSRVAETVLDSTPLVIFSVDSVLLPTELFGKSPSPAPAPSPTTSPSPAPVVAPSPVTEAPSPLAASPPAPPTETPGGAPADAPSHESQNSTSDNGAGHVKGSALGAALITLSVTVLSSIVLS
;
A
#
# COMPACT_ATOMS: atom_id res chain seq x y z
N MET A 1 42.81 57.57 10.64
CA MET A 1 41.48 57.03 11.00
C MET A 1 40.76 56.75 9.68
N ALA A 2 40.86 55.53 9.17
CA ALA A 2 40.19 55.09 7.94
C ALA A 2 39.61 53.71 8.26
N ALA A 3 38.27 53.64 8.30
CA ALA A 3 37.53 52.45 8.67
C ALA A 3 37.44 51.52 7.45
N VAL A 4 37.92 50.28 7.61
CA VAL A 4 37.74 49.19 6.64
C VAL A 4 36.38 48.56 6.93
N GLN A 5 35.47 48.65 5.95
CA GLN A 5 34.12 48.11 6.03
C GLN A 5 34.11 46.70 5.40
N PRO A 6 33.72 45.63 6.11
CA PRO A 6 33.67 44.30 5.52
C PRO A 6 32.35 44.14 4.74
N ILE A 7 32.49 43.84 3.45
CA ILE A 7 31.37 43.47 2.57
C ILE A 7 30.94 42.05 2.97
N PHE A 8 29.79 41.93 3.62
CA PHE A 8 29.11 40.65 3.85
C PHE A 8 28.55 40.13 2.52
N LEU A 9 29.16 39.06 2.00
CA LEU A 9 28.61 38.28 0.88
C LEU A 9 27.45 37.43 1.40
N PHE A 10 26.21 37.87 1.19
CA PHE A 10 25.01 37.05 1.43
C PHE A 10 24.90 35.99 0.33
N LEU A 11 25.35 34.76 0.62
CA LEU A 11 25.05 33.60 -0.20
C LEU A 11 23.60 33.17 0.10
N ALA A 12 22.65 33.67 -0.68
CA ALA A 12 21.25 33.25 -0.61
C ALA A 12 21.15 31.82 -1.16
N LEU A 13 21.23 30.82 -0.26
CA LEU A 13 20.88 29.44 -0.56
C LEU A 13 19.36 29.37 -0.72
N THR A 14 18.86 29.63 -1.93
CA THR A 14 17.47 29.34 -2.28
C THR A 14 17.28 27.83 -2.28
N ALA A 15 16.86 27.29 -1.14
CA ALA A 15 16.35 25.92 -1.06
C ALA A 15 15.10 25.84 -1.93
N LEU A 16 15.23 25.24 -3.11
CA LEU A 16 14.10 24.91 -3.97
C LEU A 16 13.29 23.85 -3.21
N THR A 17 12.21 24.27 -2.53
CA THR A 17 11.24 23.34 -2.00
C THR A 17 10.50 22.74 -3.19
N ALA A 18 10.98 21.61 -3.70
CA ALA A 18 10.20 20.81 -4.63
C ALA A 18 8.94 20.36 -3.88
N SER A 19 7.80 20.95 -4.22
CA SER A 19 6.50 20.46 -3.77
C SER A 19 6.38 19.02 -4.27
N VAL A 20 6.52 18.05 -3.37
CA VAL A 20 6.28 16.64 -3.68
C VAL A 20 4.78 16.50 -3.89
N SER A 21 4.33 16.67 -5.14
CA SER A 21 2.96 16.36 -5.51
C SER A 21 2.81 14.86 -5.45
N ALA A 22 2.24 14.33 -4.36
CA ALA A 22 1.86 12.92 -4.31
C ALA A 22 0.93 12.62 -5.50
N HIS A 23 1.26 11.61 -6.31
CA HIS A 23 0.41 11.16 -7.41
C HIS A 23 -0.46 10.00 -6.99
N ASN A 24 -1.58 9.84 -7.68
CA ASN A 24 -2.39 8.65 -7.63
C ASN A 24 -2.69 8.17 -9.05
N ILE A 25 -2.14 7.02 -9.44
CA ILE A 25 -2.29 6.48 -10.79
C ILE A 25 -3.74 6.18 -11.15
N THR A 26 -4.55 5.71 -10.20
CA THR A 26 -5.95 5.36 -10.50
C THR A 26 -6.81 6.60 -10.69
N GLU A 27 -6.50 7.67 -9.95
CA GLU A 27 -7.12 8.99 -10.13
C GLU A 27 -6.69 9.62 -11.47
N ILE A 28 -5.39 9.57 -11.80
CA ILE A 28 -4.89 10.06 -13.10
C ILE A 28 -5.62 9.36 -14.24
N LEU A 29 -5.74 8.02 -14.21
CA LEU A 29 -6.38 7.26 -15.27
C LEU A 29 -7.92 7.37 -15.28
N SER A 30 -8.55 7.77 -14.17
CA SER A 30 -10.01 7.94 -14.12
C SER A 30 -10.52 9.04 -15.06
N GLY A 31 -9.66 10.00 -15.41
CA GLY A 31 -9.97 11.06 -16.39
C GLY A 31 -9.94 10.60 -17.86
N PHE A 32 -9.59 9.34 -18.12
CA PHE A 32 -9.35 8.80 -19.47
C PHE A 32 -10.10 7.48 -19.67
N PRO A 33 -11.32 7.50 -20.23
CA PRO A 33 -12.14 6.30 -20.41
C PRO A 33 -11.47 5.19 -21.24
N GLU A 34 -10.53 5.53 -22.13
CA GLU A 34 -9.80 4.55 -22.94
C GLU A 34 -8.85 3.64 -22.14
N TYR A 35 -8.58 3.95 -20.86
CA TYR A 35 -7.73 3.15 -19.96
C TYR A 35 -8.53 2.51 -18.81
N SER A 36 -9.86 2.47 -18.89
CA SER A 36 -10.72 1.96 -17.82
C SER A 36 -10.37 0.52 -17.41
N ASP A 37 -10.05 -0.34 -18.38
CA ASP A 37 -9.70 -1.75 -18.10
C ASP A 37 -8.34 -1.87 -17.42
N TYR A 38 -7.36 -1.08 -17.89
CA TYR A 38 -6.04 -0.99 -17.27
C TYR A 38 -6.15 -0.52 -15.81
N ASN A 39 -6.92 0.56 -15.58
CA ASN A 39 -7.13 1.13 -14.26
C ASN A 39 -7.84 0.15 -13.30
N LYS A 40 -8.86 -0.56 -13.80
CA LYS A 40 -9.55 -1.62 -13.06
C LYS A 40 -8.57 -2.71 -12.62
N LEU A 41 -7.67 -3.14 -13.50
CA LEU A 41 -6.71 -4.20 -13.16
C LEU A 41 -5.61 -3.72 -12.21
N LEU A 42 -5.12 -2.48 -12.33
CA LEU A 42 -4.24 -1.90 -11.32
C LEU A 42 -4.87 -1.93 -9.92
N THR A 43 -6.17 -1.66 -9.84
CA THR A 43 -6.94 -1.67 -8.60
C THR A 43 -7.15 -3.09 -8.08
N GLN A 44 -7.62 -4.01 -8.93
CA GLN A 44 -7.89 -5.41 -8.55
C GLN A 44 -6.63 -6.17 -8.12
N THR A 45 -5.51 -5.93 -8.79
CA THR A 45 -4.23 -6.56 -8.47
C THR A 45 -3.47 -5.85 -7.35
N LYS A 46 -4.01 -4.73 -6.83
CA LYS A 46 -3.36 -3.85 -5.86
C LYS A 46 -2.01 -3.28 -6.33
N LEU A 47 -1.72 -3.34 -7.63
CA LEU A 47 -0.49 -2.75 -8.19
C LEU A 47 -0.52 -1.22 -8.12
N ALA A 48 -1.70 -0.60 -8.11
CA ALA A 48 -1.86 0.83 -7.86
C ALA A 48 -1.16 1.27 -6.56
N ASP A 49 -1.24 0.45 -5.50
CA ASP A 49 -0.63 0.78 -4.21
C ASP A 49 0.92 0.77 -4.31
N ASP A 50 1.49 -0.18 -5.07
CA ASP A 50 2.93 -0.21 -5.35
C ASP A 50 3.37 1.03 -6.16
N ILE A 51 2.60 1.44 -7.17
CA ILE A 51 2.88 2.60 -8.04
C ILE A 51 2.81 3.92 -7.26
N ASN A 52 1.79 4.06 -6.42
CA ASN A 52 1.51 5.29 -5.67
C ASN A 52 2.49 5.53 -4.52
N THR A 53 3.21 4.51 -4.07
CA THR A 53 4.25 4.64 -3.03
C THR A 53 5.63 4.96 -3.58
N ARG A 54 5.77 5.10 -4.90
CA ARG A 54 7.04 5.35 -5.59
C ARG A 54 7.08 6.74 -6.18
N GLN A 55 8.29 7.21 -6.44
CA GLN A 55 8.58 8.45 -7.13
C GLN A 55 9.59 8.17 -8.24
N THR A 56 9.68 9.08 -9.21
CA THR A 56 10.59 8.96 -10.36
C THR A 56 10.30 7.70 -11.17
N ILE A 57 9.03 7.53 -11.56
CA ILE A 57 8.57 6.35 -12.30
C ILE A 57 7.93 6.72 -13.64
N THR A 58 7.89 5.74 -14.54
CA THR A 58 7.11 5.84 -15.79
C THR A 58 6.13 4.68 -15.86
N VAL A 59 4.84 4.97 -16.02
CA VAL A 59 3.80 3.96 -16.21
C VAL A 59 3.44 3.90 -17.69
N LEU A 60 3.75 2.78 -18.32
CA LEU A 60 3.36 2.49 -19.70
C LEU A 60 1.95 1.90 -19.69
N VAL A 61 0.99 2.67 -20.19
CA VAL A 61 -0.42 2.27 -20.23
C VAL A 61 -0.80 1.70 -21.58
N LEU A 62 -1.75 0.76 -21.54
CA LEU A 62 -2.37 0.17 -22.72
C LEU A 62 -3.83 0.61 -22.76
N ASN A 63 -4.32 0.98 -23.94
CA ASN A 63 -5.75 1.23 -24.14
C ASN A 63 -6.57 -0.08 -23.99
N ASN A 64 -7.88 0.06 -23.81
CA ASN A 64 -8.79 -1.07 -23.63
C ASN A 64 -8.70 -2.11 -24.77
N GLY A 65 -8.45 -1.65 -26.01
CA GLY A 65 -8.25 -2.54 -27.16
C GLY A 65 -7.05 -3.46 -26.98
N ALA A 66 -5.88 -2.90 -26.66
CA ALA A 66 -4.67 -3.67 -26.38
C ALA A 66 -4.79 -4.54 -25.11
N MET A 67 -5.52 -4.08 -24.10
CA MET A 67 -5.75 -4.84 -22.86
C MET A 67 -6.62 -6.08 -23.05
N SER A 68 -7.61 -6.03 -23.94
CA SER A 68 -8.52 -7.16 -24.20
C SER A 68 -7.80 -8.44 -24.62
N ALA A 69 -6.65 -8.30 -25.29
CA ALA A 69 -5.81 -9.42 -25.73
C ALA A 69 -5.11 -10.14 -24.57
N LEU A 70 -4.88 -9.45 -23.45
CA LEU A 70 -4.18 -9.96 -22.26
C LEU A 70 -5.16 -10.57 -21.24
N THR A 71 -6.30 -9.91 -21.00
CA THR A 71 -7.19 -10.24 -19.87
C THR A 71 -7.96 -11.54 -20.04
N SER A 72 -8.26 -11.92 -21.29
CA SER A 72 -9.13 -13.08 -21.57
C SER A 72 -8.42 -14.43 -21.46
N LYS A 73 -7.09 -14.43 -21.30
CA LYS A 73 -6.24 -15.62 -21.46
C LYS A 73 -5.43 -15.97 -20.23
N HIS A 74 -5.39 -15.10 -19.22
CA HIS A 74 -4.44 -15.22 -18.13
C HIS A 74 -5.07 -14.90 -16.77
N PRO A 75 -4.64 -15.58 -15.69
CA PRO A 75 -5.10 -15.27 -14.35
C PRO A 75 -4.55 -13.93 -13.85
N LEU A 76 -5.17 -13.36 -12.81
CA LEU A 76 -4.78 -12.06 -12.24
C LEU A 76 -3.32 -12.00 -11.78
N SER A 77 -2.75 -13.12 -11.32
CA SER A 77 -1.33 -13.21 -10.93
C SER A 77 -0.38 -12.93 -12.10
N VAL A 78 -0.67 -13.49 -13.28
CA VAL A 78 0.08 -13.23 -14.52
C VAL A 78 -0.14 -11.81 -14.97
N ILE A 79 -1.40 -11.35 -14.97
CA ILE A 79 -1.74 -9.98 -15.37
C ILE A 79 -1.00 -8.98 -14.47
N LYS A 80 -0.92 -9.21 -13.16
CA LYS A 80 -0.16 -8.35 -12.25
C LYS A 80 1.32 -8.27 -12.65
N ASN A 81 1.96 -9.39 -12.95
CA ASN A 81 3.36 -9.42 -13.37
C ASN A 81 3.57 -8.77 -14.75
N ALA A 82 2.64 -8.96 -15.67
CA ALA A 82 2.60 -8.24 -16.94
C ALA A 82 2.52 -6.72 -16.73
N LEU A 83 1.61 -6.25 -15.89
CA LEU A 83 1.48 -4.83 -15.57
C LEU A 83 2.72 -4.29 -14.84
N ARG A 84 3.36 -5.08 -13.97
CA ARG A 84 4.63 -4.72 -13.31
C ARG A 84 5.75 -4.46 -14.30
N LEU A 85 5.82 -5.22 -15.40
CA LEU A 85 6.82 -5.00 -16.45
C LEU A 85 6.61 -3.65 -17.15
N LEU A 86 5.37 -3.15 -17.17
CA LEU A 86 5.03 -1.87 -17.78
C LEU A 86 5.26 -0.67 -16.85
N VAL A 87 5.74 -0.87 -15.63
CA VAL A 87 6.09 0.21 -14.70
C VAL A 87 7.61 0.31 -14.59
N LEU A 88 8.18 1.33 -15.22
CA LEU A 88 9.60 1.60 -15.24
C LEU A 88 10.01 2.37 -13.97
N LEU A 89 11.15 2.02 -13.39
CA LEU A 89 11.70 2.63 -12.17
C LEU A 89 12.58 3.86 -12.45
N ASP A 90 12.45 4.43 -13.63
CA ASP A 90 13.05 5.71 -13.99
C ASP A 90 11.98 6.57 -14.69
N TYR A 91 12.16 7.88 -14.64
CA TYR A 91 11.30 8.86 -15.26
C TYR A 91 11.69 9.05 -16.73
N TYR A 92 10.78 8.80 -17.66
CA TYR A 92 10.91 9.05 -19.09
C TYR A 92 9.74 9.90 -19.56
N ASP A 93 10.04 11.08 -20.08
CA ASP A 93 9.12 11.92 -20.82
C ASP A 93 9.43 11.86 -22.32
N PRO A 94 8.54 12.36 -23.21
CA PRO A 94 8.79 12.33 -24.64
C PRO A 94 10.14 12.94 -25.07
N PRO A 95 10.59 14.09 -24.49
CA PRO A 95 11.94 14.59 -24.77
C PRO A 95 13.05 13.59 -24.42
N LYS A 96 13.04 13.00 -23.21
CA LYS A 96 14.04 12.01 -22.79
C LYS A 96 14.02 10.76 -23.65
N LEU A 97 12.85 10.32 -24.12
CA LEU A 97 12.73 9.17 -25.03
C LEU A 97 13.41 9.41 -26.39
N HIS A 98 13.37 10.63 -26.92
CA HIS A 98 14.04 11.00 -28.18
C HIS A 98 15.50 11.45 -28.01
N GLN A 99 15.99 11.50 -26.78
CA GLN A 99 17.35 11.92 -26.45
C GLN A 99 18.13 10.79 -25.76
N ILE A 100 17.71 9.54 -25.96
CA ILE A 100 18.40 8.37 -25.41
C ILE A 100 19.81 8.29 -26.00
N SER A 101 20.80 8.41 -25.13
CA SER A 101 22.21 8.31 -25.52
C SER A 101 22.50 6.94 -26.14
N LYS A 102 23.21 6.93 -27.27
CA LYS A 102 23.48 5.73 -28.10
C LYS A 102 22.23 5.07 -28.72
N GLY A 103 21.07 5.74 -28.67
CA GLY A 103 19.83 5.31 -29.31
C GLY A 103 19.11 4.17 -28.60
N SER A 104 19.65 3.58 -27.53
CA SER A 104 18.93 2.56 -26.73
C SER A 104 19.38 2.57 -25.27
N THR A 105 18.46 2.22 -24.38
CA THR A 105 18.73 2.10 -22.94
C THR A 105 17.91 0.97 -22.32
N LEU A 106 18.51 0.31 -21.33
CA LEU A 106 17.84 -0.69 -20.51
C LEU A 106 17.36 -0.04 -19.22
N THR A 107 16.11 -0.27 -18.85
CA THR A 107 15.53 0.25 -17.63
C THR A 107 14.93 -0.87 -16.78
N THR A 108 15.07 -0.73 -15.47
CA THR A 108 14.51 -1.66 -14.49
C THR A 108 13.02 -1.41 -14.34
N THR A 109 12.23 -2.47 -14.18
CA THR A 109 10.78 -2.36 -13.97
C THR A 109 10.39 -2.84 -12.57
N LEU A 110 9.14 -2.59 -12.16
CA LEU A 110 8.61 -3.19 -10.93
C LEU A 110 8.68 -4.72 -10.97
N TYR A 111 8.63 -5.34 -12.14
CA TYR A 111 8.68 -6.79 -12.24
C TYR A 111 10.03 -7.34 -11.73
N GLN A 112 11.13 -6.64 -12.01
CA GLN A 112 12.45 -7.03 -11.50
C GLN A 112 12.55 -6.97 -9.97
N THR A 113 11.79 -6.07 -9.32
CA THR A 113 11.80 -5.90 -7.86
C THR A 113 11.17 -7.07 -7.10
N THR A 114 10.50 -7.99 -7.80
CA THR A 114 9.94 -9.20 -7.18
C THR A 114 11.02 -10.21 -6.78
N GLY A 115 12.28 -10.03 -7.21
CA GLY A 115 13.41 -10.91 -6.87
C GLY A 115 13.36 -12.31 -7.50
N ASN A 116 12.22 -12.70 -8.08
CA ASN A 116 11.98 -14.02 -8.66
C ASN A 116 12.23 -14.09 -10.18
N VAL A 117 12.75 -13.01 -10.76
CA VAL A 117 12.92 -12.86 -12.21
C VAL A 117 14.40 -13.06 -12.58
N PRO A 118 14.75 -14.15 -13.28
CA PRO A 118 16.15 -14.44 -13.59
C PRO A 118 16.69 -13.49 -14.66
N GLY A 119 17.93 -13.02 -14.46
CA GLY A 119 18.65 -12.20 -15.42
C GLY A 119 17.90 -10.90 -15.77
N ASN A 120 17.78 -10.63 -17.07
CA ASN A 120 17.23 -9.37 -17.57
C ASN A 120 15.73 -9.44 -17.94
N LEU A 121 15.01 -10.49 -17.54
CA LEU A 121 13.60 -10.67 -17.94
C LEU A 121 12.64 -9.63 -17.33
N GLY A 122 13.08 -8.92 -16.29
CA GLY A 122 12.37 -7.81 -15.65
C GLY A 122 12.81 -6.43 -16.13
N PHE A 123 13.64 -6.35 -17.17
CA PHE A 123 14.09 -5.10 -17.76
C PHE A 123 13.38 -4.85 -19.10
N VAL A 124 13.16 -3.57 -19.39
CA VAL A 124 12.63 -3.12 -20.68
C VAL A 124 13.74 -2.41 -21.43
N ASN A 125 13.88 -2.75 -22.71
CA ASN A 125 14.72 -2.03 -23.66
C ASN A 125 13.88 -0.93 -24.32
N ILE A 126 14.38 0.30 -24.27
CA ILE A 126 13.79 1.47 -24.91
C ILE A 126 14.76 1.93 -26.00
N THR A 127 14.26 2.04 -27.22
CA THR A 127 15.07 2.40 -28.39
C THR A 127 14.45 3.61 -29.10
N ASP A 128 15.25 4.65 -29.30
CA ASP A 128 14.88 5.74 -30.20
C ASP A 128 15.10 5.29 -31.65
N LEU A 129 14.02 5.22 -32.40
CA LEU A 129 13.97 4.70 -33.76
C LEU A 129 13.94 5.86 -34.76
N ARG A 130 14.41 5.57 -35.99
CA ARG A 130 14.35 6.55 -37.08
C ARG A 130 12.92 7.02 -37.34
N GLY A 131 12.78 8.28 -37.72
CA GLY A 131 11.49 8.89 -38.03
C GLY A 131 10.70 9.35 -36.81
N GLY A 132 11.38 9.61 -35.68
CA GLY A 132 10.77 10.15 -34.46
C GLY A 132 9.88 9.13 -33.75
N LYS A 133 10.16 7.83 -33.91
CA LYS A 133 9.43 6.75 -33.22
C LYS A 133 10.26 6.26 -32.05
N VAL A 134 9.61 5.73 -31.03
CA VAL A 134 10.30 5.08 -29.91
C VAL A 134 9.71 3.69 -29.74
N GLY A 135 10.59 2.69 -29.70
CA GLY A 135 10.25 1.29 -29.50
C GLY A 135 10.50 0.84 -28.06
N PHE A 136 9.67 -0.09 -27.60
CA PHE A 136 9.79 -0.77 -26.32
C PHE A 136 9.78 -2.29 -26.56
N GLY A 137 10.61 -3.00 -25.82
CA GLY A 137 10.72 -4.46 -25.90
C GLY A 137 11.31 -5.07 -24.64
N SER A 138 11.20 -6.39 -24.50
CA SER A 138 11.89 -7.10 -23.42
C SER A 138 13.41 -6.99 -23.60
N ALA A 139 14.15 -6.90 -22.50
CA ALA A 139 15.61 -6.94 -22.52
C ALA A 139 16.17 -8.37 -22.69
N ALA A 140 15.31 -9.39 -22.81
CA ALA A 140 15.74 -10.76 -23.03
C ALA A 140 16.44 -10.91 -24.40
N PRO A 141 17.50 -11.73 -24.51
CA PRO A 141 18.21 -11.94 -25.77
C PRO A 141 17.28 -12.36 -26.91
N GLY A 142 17.37 -11.68 -28.06
CA GLY A 142 16.56 -11.98 -29.25
C GLY A 142 15.12 -11.43 -29.22
N SER A 143 14.74 -10.67 -28.18
CA SER A 143 13.43 -10.04 -28.09
C SER A 143 13.23 -8.96 -29.14
N LYS A 144 11.98 -8.78 -29.56
CA LYS A 144 11.58 -7.78 -30.54
C LYS A 144 11.18 -6.46 -29.88
N LEU A 145 11.27 -5.37 -30.65
CA LEU A 145 10.76 -4.04 -30.30
C LEU A 145 9.37 -3.85 -30.93
N ASP A 146 8.40 -4.65 -30.49
CA ASP A 146 7.06 -4.74 -31.10
C ASP A 146 6.04 -3.76 -30.49
N SER A 147 6.44 -3.02 -29.45
CA SER A 147 5.63 -1.98 -28.83
C SER A 147 6.22 -0.61 -29.11
N SER A 148 5.38 0.39 -29.34
CA SER A 148 5.81 1.72 -29.76
C SER A 148 5.12 2.83 -28.96
N PHE A 149 5.86 3.90 -28.68
CA PHE A 149 5.32 5.10 -28.06
C PHE A 149 4.20 5.68 -28.93
N THR A 150 3.04 5.90 -28.33
CA THR A 150 1.87 6.46 -29.03
C THR A 150 1.64 7.91 -28.64
N LYS A 151 1.41 8.19 -27.35
CA LYS A 151 1.19 9.55 -26.84
C LYS A 151 1.55 9.65 -25.36
N SER A 152 1.77 10.87 -24.89
CA SER A 152 1.83 11.14 -23.45
C SER A 152 0.42 11.39 -22.90
N VAL A 153 0.09 10.74 -21.78
CA VAL A 153 -1.21 10.84 -21.13
C VAL A 153 -1.17 11.88 -20.01
N LYS A 154 -0.17 11.78 -19.13
CA LYS A 154 0.04 12.70 -18.01
C LYS A 154 1.52 12.77 -17.66
N GLN A 155 2.00 13.96 -17.33
CA GLN A 155 3.34 14.16 -16.80
C GLN A 155 3.26 15.01 -15.54
N ILE A 156 3.92 14.55 -14.49
CA ILE A 156 4.25 15.33 -13.31
C ILE A 156 5.77 15.28 -13.23
N ALA A 157 6.41 16.38 -13.62
CA ALA A 157 7.85 16.44 -13.85
C ALA A 157 8.62 15.86 -12.65
N TYR A 158 9.59 14.98 -12.96
CA TYR A 158 10.45 14.28 -12.00
C TYR A 158 9.73 13.35 -11.01
N ASN A 159 8.40 13.19 -11.11
CA ASN A 159 7.66 12.30 -10.24
C ASN A 159 7.04 11.11 -11.01
N ILE A 160 6.07 11.36 -11.88
CA ILE A 160 5.41 10.31 -12.66
C ILE A 160 5.20 10.74 -14.11
N SER A 161 5.54 9.86 -15.03
CA SER A 161 5.20 9.99 -16.45
C SER A 161 4.28 8.84 -16.85
N VAL A 162 3.13 9.15 -17.44
CA VAL A 162 2.17 8.17 -17.94
C VAL A 162 2.15 8.26 -19.46
N LEU A 163 2.57 7.18 -20.11
CA LEU A 163 2.76 7.12 -21.56
C LEU A 163 1.96 5.96 -22.15
N GLU A 164 1.23 6.20 -23.24
CA GLU A 164 0.57 5.14 -23.98
C GLU A 164 1.57 4.45 -24.92
N ILE A 165 1.55 3.12 -24.90
CA ILE A 165 2.27 2.27 -25.86
C ILE A 165 1.28 1.44 -26.68
N SER A 166 1.68 1.08 -27.90
CA SER A 166 0.79 0.42 -28.86
C SER A 166 0.38 -1.01 -28.50
N SER A 167 1.20 -1.71 -27.72
CA SER A 167 1.01 -3.14 -27.41
C SER A 167 1.75 -3.55 -26.15
N PHE A 168 1.35 -4.68 -25.57
CA PHE A 168 2.04 -5.27 -24.43
C PHE A 168 3.49 -5.69 -24.79
N ILE A 169 4.41 -5.55 -23.83
CA ILE A 169 5.80 -5.98 -24.00
C ILE A 169 5.90 -7.47 -23.64
N ASP A 170 6.02 -8.32 -24.67
CA ASP A 170 6.21 -9.75 -24.45
C ASP A 170 7.61 -10.04 -23.90
N SER A 171 7.67 -10.55 -22.67
CA SER A 171 8.91 -11.03 -22.05
C SER A 171 8.85 -12.56 -21.97
N PRO A 172 9.88 -13.29 -22.44
CA PRO A 172 9.87 -14.74 -22.46
C PRO A 172 9.46 -15.36 -21.12
N GLY A 173 8.48 -16.26 -21.16
CA GLY A 173 7.97 -16.96 -19.99
C GLY A 173 6.99 -16.15 -19.13
N LEU A 174 6.80 -14.85 -19.35
CA LEU A 174 5.89 -14.04 -18.54
C LEU A 174 4.42 -14.42 -18.75
N LEU A 175 4.01 -14.58 -20.01
CA LEU A 175 2.63 -14.95 -20.37
C LEU A 175 2.45 -16.47 -20.53
N THR A 176 3.54 -17.20 -20.75
CA THR A 176 3.52 -18.63 -21.07
C THR A 176 3.94 -19.54 -19.92
N ALA A 177 4.49 -18.99 -18.82
CA ALA A 177 4.71 -19.79 -17.63
C ALA A 177 3.37 -20.33 -17.11
N PRO A 178 3.29 -21.62 -16.73
CA PRO A 178 2.17 -22.12 -15.96
C PRO A 178 2.09 -21.27 -14.69
N ALA A 179 1.12 -20.38 -14.62
CA ALA A 179 0.91 -19.61 -13.43
C ALA A 179 0.18 -20.51 -12.45
N PRO A 180 0.80 -20.91 -11.33
CA PRO A 180 0.04 -21.58 -10.29
C PRO A 180 -1.06 -20.61 -9.87
N SER A 181 -2.31 -21.08 -9.92
CA SER A 181 -3.39 -20.33 -9.26
C SER A 181 -3.00 -20.21 -7.79
N ALA A 182 -3.35 -19.10 -7.13
CA ALA A 182 -3.02 -18.93 -5.71
C ALA A 182 -3.45 -20.16 -4.87
N SER A 183 -4.57 -20.79 -5.24
CA SER A 183 -5.09 -22.01 -4.61
C SER A 183 -4.29 -23.28 -4.92
N ASP A 184 -3.50 -23.31 -6.00
CA ASP A 184 -2.63 -24.44 -6.37
C ASP A 184 -1.24 -24.32 -5.72
N VAL A 185 -0.96 -23.19 -5.05
CA VAL A 185 0.31 -22.96 -4.38
C VAL A 185 0.41 -23.85 -3.15
N ASN A 186 1.43 -24.69 -3.14
CA ASN A 186 1.85 -25.38 -1.92
C ASN A 186 2.54 -24.37 -0.98
N ILE A 187 1.79 -23.86 0.00
CA ILE A 187 2.26 -22.85 0.97
C ILE A 187 3.49 -23.37 1.72
N THR A 188 3.51 -24.63 2.16
CA THR A 188 4.64 -25.17 2.93
C THR A 188 5.92 -25.23 2.10
N ALA A 189 5.84 -25.65 0.84
CA ALA A 189 6.98 -25.67 -0.06
C ALA A 189 7.53 -24.26 -0.34
N ALA A 190 6.65 -23.26 -0.48
CA ALA A 190 7.05 -21.87 -0.64
C ALA A 190 7.79 -21.36 0.61
N LEU A 191 7.29 -21.68 1.81
CA LEU A 191 7.91 -21.32 3.08
C LEU A 191 9.28 -22.00 3.28
N GLU A 192 9.38 -23.28 2.97
CA GLU A 192 10.63 -24.05 3.08
C GLU A 192 11.72 -23.49 2.16
N LYS A 193 11.35 -23.13 0.93
CA LYS A 193 12.26 -22.50 -0.04
C LYS A 193 12.77 -21.14 0.46
N ALA A 194 11.96 -20.41 1.21
CA ALA A 194 12.30 -19.13 1.82
C ALA A 194 13.00 -19.25 3.19
N GLY A 195 13.36 -20.46 3.64
CA GLY A 195 14.04 -20.65 4.92
C GLY A 195 13.14 -20.51 6.16
N CYS A 196 11.83 -20.62 5.99
CA CYS A 196 10.85 -20.58 7.09
C CYS A 196 10.40 -22.00 7.49
N LYS A 197 11.34 -22.95 7.61
CA LYS A 197 11.04 -24.40 7.76
C LYS A 197 10.40 -24.75 9.09
N THR A 198 10.82 -24.08 10.17
CA THR A 198 10.27 -24.24 11.52
C THR A 198 8.81 -23.82 11.52
N PHE A 199 8.50 -22.66 10.94
CA PHE A 199 7.13 -22.18 10.81
C PHE A 199 6.29 -23.13 9.93
N ALA A 200 6.82 -23.55 8.77
CA ALA A 200 6.16 -24.53 7.90
C ALA A 200 5.82 -25.85 8.64
N SER A 201 6.74 -26.34 9.48
CA SER A 201 6.53 -27.54 10.28
C SER A 201 5.45 -27.34 11.34
N LEU A 202 5.43 -26.18 12.02
CA LEU A 202 4.44 -25.85 13.04
C LEU A 202 3.03 -25.74 12.46
N ILE A 203 2.86 -25.11 11.29
CA ILE A 203 1.53 -24.96 10.66
C ILE A 203 0.96 -26.31 10.20
N VAL A 204 1.81 -27.25 9.80
CA VAL A 204 1.39 -28.62 9.45
C VAL A 204 1.08 -29.42 10.70
N ALA A 205 1.98 -29.43 11.68
CA ALA A 205 1.84 -30.21 12.91
C ALA A 205 0.58 -29.83 13.73
N ASN A 206 0.17 -28.56 13.67
CA ASN A 206 -1.01 -28.06 14.38
C ASN A 206 -2.26 -27.94 13.49
N GLY A 207 -2.21 -28.41 12.24
CA GLY A 207 -3.37 -28.42 11.31
C GLY A 207 -3.81 -27.04 10.81
N VAL A 208 -3.07 -25.98 11.09
CA VAL A 208 -3.38 -24.59 10.68
C VAL A 208 -3.31 -24.41 9.17
N ILE A 209 -2.51 -25.23 8.47
CA ILE A 209 -2.39 -25.21 7.02
C ILE A 209 -3.75 -25.24 6.30
N LYS A 210 -4.71 -26.04 6.78
CA LYS A 210 -6.07 -26.13 6.20
C LYS A 210 -6.84 -24.80 6.29
N THR A 211 -6.60 -24.05 7.36
CA THR A 211 -7.22 -22.73 7.54
C THR A 211 -6.63 -21.72 6.55
N TYR A 212 -5.32 -21.80 6.31
CA TYR A 212 -4.66 -20.95 5.31
C TYR A 212 -5.13 -21.27 3.91
N GLU A 213 -5.15 -22.54 3.52
CA GLU A 213 -5.67 -23.00 2.22
C GLU A 213 -7.10 -22.51 1.99
N GLY A 214 -7.99 -22.65 2.97
CA GLY A 214 -9.37 -22.13 2.88
C GLY A 214 -9.47 -20.60 2.85
N ALA A 215 -8.51 -19.89 3.46
CA ALA A 215 -8.47 -18.43 3.42
C ALA A 215 -7.96 -17.87 2.09
N VAL A 216 -7.14 -18.63 1.33
CA VAL A 216 -6.61 -18.20 0.02
C VAL A 216 -7.72 -17.81 -0.94
N GLU A 217 -8.86 -18.49 -0.93
CA GLU A 217 -10.00 -18.18 -1.81
C GLU A 217 -10.52 -16.75 -1.65
N LYS A 218 -10.49 -16.23 -0.42
CA LYS A 218 -10.91 -14.86 -0.08
C LYS A 218 -9.74 -13.87 -0.02
N GLY A 219 -8.53 -14.36 -0.31
CA GLY A 219 -7.27 -13.69 -0.17
C GLY A 219 -6.62 -13.92 1.19
N LEU A 220 -5.31 -14.13 1.16
CA LEU A 220 -4.50 -14.40 2.35
C LEU A 220 -3.22 -13.57 2.31
N THR A 221 -2.90 -12.95 3.44
CA THR A 221 -1.60 -12.33 3.70
C THR A 221 -0.94 -13.11 4.83
N LEU A 222 0.20 -13.74 4.57
CA LEU A 222 0.93 -14.55 5.54
C LEU A 222 2.29 -13.91 5.86
N PHE A 223 2.59 -13.77 7.14
CA PHE A 223 3.85 -13.24 7.67
C PHE A 223 4.63 -14.40 8.31
N ALA A 224 5.55 -15.01 7.57
CA ALA A 224 6.28 -16.18 8.03
C ALA A 224 7.59 -15.80 8.73
N PRO A 225 7.78 -16.13 10.01
CA PRO A 225 9.06 -15.91 10.68
C PRO A 225 10.13 -16.83 10.09
N GLN A 226 11.33 -16.28 9.86
CA GLN A 226 12.50 -17.07 9.46
C GLN A 226 12.94 -18.01 10.59
N ASP A 227 13.70 -19.06 10.28
CA ASP A 227 14.16 -20.03 11.27
C ASP A 227 15.02 -19.39 12.38
N GLU A 228 15.74 -18.32 12.05
CA GLU A 228 16.53 -17.50 12.98
C GLU A 228 15.66 -16.76 13.98
N ALA A 229 14.45 -16.36 13.59
CA ALA A 229 13.51 -15.64 14.45
C ALA A 229 13.15 -16.47 15.69
N PHE A 230 12.98 -17.79 15.55
CA PHE A 230 12.66 -18.69 16.66
C PHE A 230 13.81 -18.87 17.67
N LYS A 231 15.03 -18.47 17.31
CA LYS A 231 16.22 -18.55 18.17
C LYS A 231 16.51 -17.21 18.87
N ALA A 232 15.74 -16.16 18.56
CA ALA A 232 15.97 -14.82 19.08
C ALA A 232 15.69 -14.73 20.59
N LYS A 233 16.44 -13.86 21.28
CA LYS A 233 16.25 -13.59 22.71
C LYS A 233 14.91 -12.88 22.90
N GLY A 234 13.96 -13.53 23.58
CA GLY A 234 12.62 -12.99 23.83
C GLY A 234 11.49 -13.84 23.25
N VAL A 235 11.81 -14.79 22.36
CA VAL A 235 10.81 -15.76 21.88
C VAL A 235 10.48 -16.74 23.02
N PRO A 236 9.18 -16.94 23.33
CA PRO A 236 8.74 -17.89 24.35
C PRO A 236 9.10 -19.32 23.93
N ASP A 237 9.33 -20.19 24.91
CA ASP A 237 9.50 -21.62 24.66
C ASP A 237 8.16 -22.21 24.20
N LEU A 238 8.04 -22.42 22.88
CA LEU A 238 6.82 -22.93 22.26
C LEU A 238 6.41 -24.30 22.82
N SER A 239 7.34 -25.07 23.38
CA SER A 239 7.07 -26.37 24.01
C SER A 239 6.26 -26.25 25.30
N LYS A 240 6.22 -25.06 25.91
CA LYS A 240 5.46 -24.78 27.14
C LYS A 240 4.06 -24.26 26.86
N LEU A 241 3.74 -23.96 25.60
CA LEU A 241 2.45 -23.48 25.19
C LEU A 241 1.49 -24.66 24.97
N THR A 242 0.23 -24.44 25.31
CA THR A 242 -0.85 -25.35 24.96
C THR A 242 -1.05 -25.34 23.43
N ASN A 243 -1.65 -26.41 22.91
CA ASN A 243 -1.96 -26.49 21.48
C ASN A 243 -2.85 -25.31 21.01
N ALA A 244 -3.79 -24.87 21.85
CA ALA A 244 -4.65 -23.73 21.54
C ALA A 244 -3.86 -22.40 21.44
N GLU A 245 -2.86 -22.20 22.31
CA GLU A 245 -1.97 -21.03 22.25
C GLU A 245 -1.07 -21.09 21.02
N ILE A 246 -0.54 -22.26 20.65
CA ILE A 246 0.25 -22.43 19.43
C ILE A 246 -0.61 -22.14 18.20
N VAL A 247 -1.81 -22.70 18.11
CA VAL A 247 -2.73 -22.43 16.99
C VAL A 247 -3.06 -20.94 16.90
N SER A 248 -3.33 -20.27 18.03
CA SER A 248 -3.59 -18.83 18.07
C SER A 248 -2.39 -18.01 17.62
N LEU A 249 -1.18 -18.37 18.08
CA LEU A 249 0.08 -17.75 17.64
C LEU A 249 0.29 -17.91 16.14
N LEU A 250 0.06 -19.11 15.59
CA LEU A 250 0.19 -19.36 14.17
C LEU A 250 -0.82 -18.52 13.38
N LEU A 251 -2.10 -18.53 13.73
CA LEU A 251 -3.12 -17.72 13.09
C LEU A 251 -2.86 -16.21 13.21
N TYR A 252 -2.13 -15.76 14.23
CA TYR A 252 -1.73 -14.36 14.38
C TYR A 252 -0.76 -13.90 13.28
N HIS A 253 -0.01 -14.83 12.70
CA HIS A 253 0.89 -14.55 11.58
C HIS A 253 0.16 -14.45 10.23
N ALA A 254 -1.16 -14.58 10.22
CA ALA A 254 -1.96 -14.55 9.01
C ALA A 254 -3.10 -13.54 9.11
N ARG A 255 -3.43 -12.90 8.00
CA ARG A 255 -4.56 -12.00 7.85
C ARG A 255 -5.46 -12.44 6.70
N ALA A 256 -6.77 -12.37 6.92
CA ALA A 256 -7.75 -12.46 5.85
C ALA A 256 -7.66 -11.23 4.93
N GLY A 257 -7.61 -11.48 3.63
CA GLY A 257 -7.49 -10.47 2.59
C GLY A 257 -6.08 -10.36 2.02
N TYR A 258 -6.02 -9.88 0.79
CA TYR A 258 -4.79 -9.71 0.03
C TYR A 258 -4.17 -8.32 0.26
N THR A 259 -2.98 -8.30 0.88
CA THR A 259 -2.28 -7.07 1.30
C THR A 259 -0.82 -7.12 0.84
N PRO A 260 -0.54 -6.88 -0.45
CA PRO A 260 0.83 -6.82 -0.93
C PRO A 260 1.60 -5.63 -0.30
N ILE A 261 2.91 -5.57 -0.54
CA ILE A 261 3.81 -4.64 0.15
C ILE A 261 3.40 -3.17 -0.03
N GLY A 262 2.96 -2.74 -1.22
CA GLY A 262 2.45 -1.39 -1.44
C GLY A 262 1.20 -1.08 -0.61
N SER A 263 0.31 -2.05 -0.43
CA SER A 263 -0.85 -1.90 0.46
C SER A 263 -0.41 -1.79 1.91
N LEU A 264 0.58 -2.57 2.36
CA LEU A 264 1.11 -2.46 3.72
C LEU A 264 1.74 -1.09 3.99
N LYS A 265 2.46 -0.53 3.02
CA LYS A 265 3.07 0.82 3.12
C LYS A 265 2.05 1.94 3.26
N THR A 266 0.82 1.74 2.79
CA THR A 266 -0.24 2.76 2.81
C THR A 266 -1.28 2.53 3.89
N THR A 267 -1.25 1.36 4.55
CA THR A 267 -2.20 0.99 5.59
C THR A 267 -1.96 1.83 6.84
N LYS A 268 -3.01 2.50 7.30
CA LYS A 268 -3.01 3.26 8.57
C LYS A 268 -3.84 2.58 9.66
N ASP A 269 -4.81 1.76 9.25
CA ASP A 269 -5.69 1.06 10.15
C ASP A 269 -5.03 -0.21 10.71
N PRO A 270 -5.38 -0.64 11.93
CA PRO A 270 -4.95 -1.92 12.45
C PRO A 270 -5.32 -3.09 11.52
N LEU A 271 -4.39 -4.01 11.33
CA LEU A 271 -4.55 -5.24 10.58
C LEU A 271 -5.08 -6.35 11.50
N THR A 272 -6.35 -6.69 11.34
CA THR A 272 -6.94 -7.83 12.04
C THR A 272 -6.43 -9.16 11.48
N THR A 273 -5.95 -10.02 12.36
CA THR A 273 -5.39 -11.35 12.02
C THR A 273 -6.44 -12.45 12.10
N LEU A 274 -6.13 -13.64 11.56
CA LEU A 274 -6.97 -14.84 11.64
C LEU A 274 -7.10 -15.39 13.07
N ALA A 275 -6.26 -14.96 14.01
CA ALA A 275 -6.38 -15.32 15.42
C ALA A 275 -7.54 -14.60 16.12
N THR A 276 -8.03 -13.51 15.53
CA THR A 276 -9.12 -12.70 16.11
C THR A 276 -10.38 -13.54 16.27
N ASN A 277 -10.89 -13.57 17.50
CA ASN A 277 -12.07 -14.33 17.87
C ASN A 277 -12.92 -13.53 18.87
N GLY A 278 -14.07 -14.08 19.28
CA GLY A 278 -14.96 -13.39 20.21
C GLY A 278 -14.35 -13.09 21.60
N ALA A 279 -13.23 -13.71 21.96
CA ALA A 279 -12.57 -13.56 23.25
C ALA A 279 -11.39 -12.56 23.23
N GLY A 280 -10.78 -12.28 22.07
CA GLY A 280 -9.61 -11.42 21.96
C GLY A 280 -9.49 -10.74 20.60
N LYS A 281 -9.01 -9.49 20.61
CA LYS A 281 -8.73 -8.72 19.40
C LYS A 281 -7.25 -8.84 19.06
N TYR A 282 -6.95 -9.64 18.05
CA TYR A 282 -5.58 -9.92 17.64
C TYR A 282 -5.23 -9.03 16.45
N ASP A 283 -4.98 -7.76 16.74
CA ASP A 283 -4.63 -6.77 15.71
C ASP A 283 -3.10 -6.55 15.64
N LEU A 284 -2.62 -6.22 14.44
CA LEU A 284 -1.27 -5.78 14.16
C LEU A 284 -1.30 -4.33 13.69
N THR A 285 -0.31 -3.52 14.05
CA THR A 285 -0.13 -2.20 13.43
C THR A 285 1.08 -2.20 12.52
N VAL A 286 1.05 -1.36 11.48
CA VAL A 286 2.11 -1.30 10.47
C VAL A 286 2.68 0.10 10.41
N THR A 287 4.00 0.20 10.38
CA THR A 287 4.70 1.44 10.06
C THR A 287 5.60 1.22 8.86
N SER A 288 5.75 2.26 8.04
CA SER A 288 6.61 2.24 6.86
C SER A 288 7.62 3.37 6.90
N ALA A 289 8.88 3.06 6.64
CA ALA A 289 9.96 4.02 6.50
C ALA A 289 10.71 3.77 5.18
N GLY A 290 10.47 4.62 4.17
CA GLY A 290 10.98 4.41 2.83
C GLY A 290 10.43 3.11 2.22
N ASP A 291 11.31 2.17 1.91
CA ASP A 291 10.94 0.83 1.42
C ASP A 291 10.85 -0.24 2.50
N SER A 292 11.15 0.10 3.76
CA SER A 292 11.05 -0.81 4.89
C SER A 292 9.65 -0.77 5.50
N VAL A 293 9.07 -1.95 5.76
CA VAL A 293 7.80 -2.11 6.47
C VAL A 293 8.06 -2.85 7.78
N THR A 294 7.52 -2.32 8.87
CA THR A 294 7.64 -2.89 10.22
C THR A 294 6.25 -3.16 10.78
N LEU A 295 6.05 -4.38 11.28
CA LEU A 295 4.86 -4.84 11.95
C LEU A 295 5.06 -4.69 13.46
N HIS A 296 4.04 -4.20 14.17
CA HIS A 296 4.07 -4.06 15.62
C HIS A 296 2.94 -4.85 16.24
N THR A 297 3.28 -5.66 17.25
CA THR A 297 2.32 -6.51 17.97
C THR A 297 1.90 -5.90 19.32
N GLY A 298 2.57 -4.83 19.75
CA GLY A 298 2.44 -4.28 21.10
C GLY A 298 3.34 -4.95 22.15
N VAL A 299 3.82 -6.17 21.86
CA VAL A 299 4.85 -6.86 22.66
C VAL A 299 6.24 -6.63 22.06
N ASP A 300 6.35 -6.82 20.74
CA ASP A 300 7.59 -6.62 19.98
C ASP A 300 7.25 -6.08 18.57
N SER A 301 8.29 -5.85 17.76
CA SER A 301 8.17 -5.40 16.38
C SER A 301 8.99 -6.30 15.46
N SER A 302 8.48 -6.56 14.27
CA SER A 302 9.17 -7.36 13.26
C SER A 302 9.18 -6.66 11.91
N ARG A 303 10.35 -6.62 11.27
CA ARG A 303 10.48 -6.07 9.92
C ARG A 303 10.10 -7.13 8.88
N VAL A 304 9.43 -6.69 7.82
CA VAL A 304 9.20 -7.49 6.62
C VAL A 304 10.52 -7.60 5.86
N ALA A 305 11.09 -8.80 5.82
CA ALA A 305 12.40 -9.06 5.25
C ALA A 305 12.34 -9.13 3.72
N GLU A 306 11.50 -10.03 3.19
CA GLU A 306 11.32 -10.23 1.76
C GLU A 306 9.89 -10.67 1.42
N THR A 307 9.52 -10.50 0.15
CA THR A 307 8.29 -11.05 -0.41
C THR A 307 8.59 -12.41 -1.00
N VAL A 308 8.26 -13.47 -0.27
CA VAL A 308 8.47 -14.86 -0.68
C VAL A 308 7.61 -15.21 -1.90
N LEU A 309 6.35 -14.78 -1.86
CA LEU A 309 5.38 -15.03 -2.91
C LEU A 309 4.41 -13.86 -2.99
N ASP A 310 4.12 -13.44 -4.22
CA ASP A 310 3.01 -12.53 -4.49
C ASP A 310 2.23 -13.01 -5.71
N SER A 311 1.17 -13.77 -5.46
CA SER A 311 0.28 -14.36 -6.47
C SER A 311 -1.16 -14.07 -6.10
N THR A 312 -1.75 -13.01 -6.66
CA THR A 312 -3.09 -12.53 -6.30
C THR A 312 -4.12 -13.67 -6.29
N PRO A 313 -4.89 -13.90 -5.20
CA PRO A 313 -4.99 -13.08 -3.97
C PRO A 313 -4.17 -13.59 -2.75
N LEU A 314 -3.11 -14.36 -2.95
CA LEU A 314 -2.16 -14.81 -1.91
C LEU A 314 -0.86 -13.99 -1.93
N VAL A 315 -0.43 -13.54 -0.76
CA VAL A 315 0.91 -12.99 -0.55
C VAL A 315 1.54 -13.59 0.70
N ILE A 316 2.81 -13.98 0.59
CA ILE A 316 3.63 -14.51 1.68
C ILE A 316 4.86 -13.61 1.82
N PHE A 317 5.04 -13.08 3.01
CA PHE A 317 6.22 -12.34 3.42
C PHE A 317 7.03 -13.18 4.40
N SER A 318 8.36 -13.07 4.36
CA SER A 318 9.17 -13.49 5.50
C SER A 318 9.42 -12.30 6.43
N VAL A 319 9.50 -12.58 7.73
CA VAL A 319 9.68 -11.56 8.77
C VAL A 319 10.83 -11.92 9.70
N ASP A 320 11.51 -10.91 10.22
CA ASP A 320 12.74 -11.04 11.01
C ASP A 320 12.50 -11.59 12.42
N SER A 321 11.26 -11.61 12.90
CA SER A 321 10.92 -11.95 14.29
C SER A 321 9.54 -12.60 14.39
N VAL A 322 9.35 -13.48 15.37
CA VAL A 322 8.05 -14.10 15.63
C VAL A 322 7.09 -13.03 16.14
N LEU A 323 5.93 -12.89 15.50
CA LEU A 323 4.88 -11.97 15.93
C LEU A 323 4.20 -12.53 17.18
N LEU A 324 4.41 -11.87 18.32
CA LEU A 324 3.86 -12.29 19.60
C LEU A 324 2.63 -11.45 19.97
N PRO A 325 1.42 -12.03 20.03
CA PRO A 325 0.21 -11.29 20.38
C PRO A 325 0.19 -10.87 21.85
N THR A 326 -0.30 -9.67 22.12
CA THR A 326 -0.48 -9.14 23.49
C THR A 326 -1.42 -9.98 24.35
N GLU A 327 -2.36 -10.67 23.72
CA GLU A 327 -3.37 -11.49 24.38
C GLU A 327 -2.76 -12.74 25.04
N LEU A 328 -1.61 -13.21 24.51
CA LEU A 328 -0.89 -14.38 25.05
C LEU A 328 0.39 -13.97 25.80
N PHE A 329 1.06 -12.90 25.36
CA PHE A 329 2.40 -12.54 25.84
C PHE A 329 2.49 -11.12 26.39
N GLY A 330 1.39 -10.38 26.40
CA GLY A 330 1.31 -9.09 27.06
C GLY A 330 1.54 -9.25 28.56
N LYS A 331 2.21 -8.27 29.15
CA LYS A 331 2.25 -8.17 30.62
C LYS A 331 0.81 -7.99 31.08
N SER A 332 0.32 -8.90 31.93
CA SER A 332 -0.99 -8.76 32.56
C SER A 332 -1.14 -7.32 33.06
N PRO A 333 -2.22 -6.60 32.73
CA PRO A 333 -2.43 -5.27 33.28
C PRO A 333 -2.34 -5.42 34.79
N SER A 334 -1.42 -4.66 35.39
CA SER A 334 -1.26 -4.63 36.85
C SER A 334 -2.65 -4.54 37.47
N PRO A 335 -2.97 -5.36 38.50
CA PRO A 335 -4.24 -5.23 39.20
C PRO A 335 -4.47 -3.76 39.48
N ALA A 336 -5.64 -3.25 39.08
CA ALA A 336 -6.03 -1.88 39.36
C ALA A 336 -5.67 -1.57 40.82
N PRO A 337 -5.04 -0.42 41.13
CA PRO A 337 -4.70 -0.08 42.50
C PRO A 337 -5.93 -0.34 43.36
N ALA A 338 -5.80 -1.24 44.33
CA ALA A 338 -6.86 -1.49 45.29
C ALA A 338 -7.33 -0.11 45.78
N PRO A 339 -8.65 0.16 45.83
CA PRO A 339 -9.14 1.45 46.29
C PRO A 339 -8.43 1.76 47.61
N SER A 340 -7.70 2.87 47.62
CA SER A 340 -7.02 3.34 48.82
C SER A 340 -8.06 3.32 49.94
N PRO A 341 -7.74 2.79 51.14
CA PRO A 341 -8.71 2.74 52.22
C PRO A 341 -9.22 4.16 52.43
N THR A 342 -10.49 4.38 52.13
CA THR A 342 -11.18 5.64 52.42
C THR A 342 -10.98 5.89 53.90
N THR A 343 -10.20 6.92 54.21
CA THR A 343 -10.11 7.50 55.53
C THR A 343 -11.52 7.92 55.93
N SER A 344 -12.15 7.06 56.73
CA SER A 344 -13.35 7.38 57.48
C SER A 344 -13.12 8.69 58.22
N PRO A 345 -13.99 9.70 58.10
CA PRO A 345 -13.87 10.90 58.90
C PRO A 345 -14.12 10.52 60.36
N SER A 346 -13.09 10.72 61.19
CA SER A 346 -13.18 10.68 62.63
C SER A 346 -14.21 11.73 63.12
N PRO A 347 -15.10 11.40 64.08
CA PRO A 347 -16.18 12.27 64.49
C PRO A 347 -15.68 13.48 65.30
N ALA A 348 -16.18 14.66 64.96
CA ALA A 348 -15.98 15.89 65.75
C ALA A 348 -16.88 15.89 67.01
N PRO A 349 -16.52 16.64 68.08
CA PRO A 349 -17.07 16.45 69.41
C PRO A 349 -18.48 17.01 69.61
N VAL A 350 -19.16 16.37 70.55
CA VAL A 350 -20.50 16.60 71.13
C VAL A 350 -20.79 18.06 71.49
N VAL A 351 -21.96 18.56 71.08
CA VAL A 351 -22.73 19.57 71.81
C VAL A 351 -24.19 19.09 71.88
N ALA A 352 -24.73 18.99 73.09
CA ALA A 352 -26.11 18.60 73.40
C ALA A 352 -26.90 19.84 73.93
N PRO A 353 -28.20 19.74 74.26
CA PRO A 353 -29.30 20.14 73.37
C PRO A 353 -30.29 21.14 74.02
N SER A 354 -31.26 21.67 73.25
CA SER A 354 -32.55 22.22 73.76
C SER A 354 -33.55 22.54 72.62
N PRO A 355 -34.88 22.60 72.86
CA PRO A 355 -35.83 21.71 72.17
C PRO A 355 -37.09 22.36 71.52
N VAL A 356 -37.83 21.50 70.78
CA VAL A 356 -39.27 21.49 70.35
C VAL A 356 -39.92 22.69 69.62
N THR A 357 -40.70 22.42 68.55
CA THR A 357 -42.18 22.61 68.48
C THR A 357 -42.79 22.32 67.08
N GLU A 358 -43.85 21.49 67.09
CA GLU A 358 -45.04 21.31 66.22
C GLU A 358 -45.06 21.34 64.66
N ALA A 359 -45.93 20.46 64.15
CA ALA A 359 -46.45 20.22 62.79
C ALA A 359 -47.48 21.31 62.34
N PRO A 360 -48.20 21.26 61.17
CA PRO A 360 -48.40 20.20 60.16
C PRO A 360 -48.35 20.62 58.64
N SER A 361 -48.54 19.61 57.77
CA SER A 361 -48.72 19.57 56.28
C SER A 361 -49.82 20.53 55.70
N PRO A 362 -50.17 20.61 54.37
CA PRO A 362 -50.01 19.58 53.31
C PRO A 362 -49.94 20.01 51.80
N LEU A 363 -50.00 18.99 50.92
CA LEU A 363 -50.44 18.95 49.50
C LEU A 363 -49.42 19.43 48.42
N ALA A 364 -49.25 18.79 47.25
CA ALA A 364 -49.88 17.62 46.65
C ALA A 364 -49.03 17.09 45.46
N ALA A 365 -49.17 15.78 45.21
CA ALA A 365 -49.33 15.07 43.93
C ALA A 365 -48.32 15.27 42.78
N SER A 366 -47.96 14.28 41.96
CA SER A 366 -48.03 12.80 41.94
C SER A 366 -47.24 12.37 40.67
N PRO A 367 -46.89 11.08 40.51
CA PRO A 367 -45.91 10.54 39.56
C PRO A 367 -46.62 9.78 38.40
N PRO A 368 -46.15 8.62 37.88
CA PRO A 368 -45.07 8.37 36.89
C PRO A 368 -45.47 7.49 35.65
N ALA A 369 -44.68 7.54 34.55
CA ALA A 369 -44.29 6.46 33.59
C ALA A 369 -45.40 5.55 32.92
N PRO A 370 -45.13 4.58 32.00
CA PRO A 370 -44.05 4.31 31.03
C PRO A 370 -44.61 4.00 29.58
N PRO A 371 -44.14 3.01 28.75
CA PRO A 371 -43.83 3.18 27.31
C PRO A 371 -44.81 2.43 26.36
N THR A 372 -44.58 2.46 25.03
CA THR A 372 -44.60 1.32 24.06
C THR A 372 -45.05 1.64 22.60
N GLU A 373 -44.42 0.92 21.66
CA GLU A 373 -44.86 0.39 20.34
C GLU A 373 -44.85 1.23 19.02
N THR A 374 -44.14 0.67 18.02
CA THR A 374 -44.33 0.73 16.55
C THR A 374 -45.30 -0.39 16.11
N PRO A 375 -45.63 -0.66 14.82
CA PRO A 375 -45.78 0.15 13.58
C PRO A 375 -47.12 -0.14 12.83
N GLY A 376 -47.42 0.55 11.72
CA GLY A 376 -48.32 -0.02 10.70
C GLY A 376 -48.94 0.94 9.67
N GLY A 377 -48.84 0.55 8.38
CA GLY A 377 -49.87 0.83 7.37
C GLY A 377 -49.51 1.74 6.19
N ALA A 378 -49.14 1.14 5.05
CA ALA A 378 -49.08 1.73 3.70
C ALA A 378 -50.49 1.81 3.05
N PRO A 379 -50.70 1.95 1.72
CA PRO A 379 -49.99 2.64 0.62
C PRO A 379 -50.94 3.57 -0.21
N ALA A 380 -50.46 4.27 -1.25
CA ALA A 380 -51.20 4.43 -2.53
C ALA A 380 -50.39 5.16 -3.62
N ASP A 381 -50.35 4.51 -4.78
CA ASP A 381 -50.18 4.95 -6.18
C ASP A 381 -50.32 6.46 -6.49
N ALA A 382 -49.45 7.12 -7.27
CA ALA A 382 -49.05 7.00 -8.69
C ALA A 382 -49.51 8.28 -9.47
N PRO A 383 -49.23 8.46 -10.77
CA PRO A 383 -48.22 9.42 -11.23
C PRO A 383 -48.77 10.48 -12.21
N SER A 384 -48.01 11.54 -12.50
CA SER A 384 -48.27 12.35 -13.71
C SER A 384 -47.16 13.35 -14.05
N HIS A 385 -46.64 13.17 -15.27
CA HIS A 385 -46.33 14.18 -16.30
C HIS A 385 -45.13 15.12 -16.08
N GLU A 386 -44.06 14.93 -16.86
CA GLU A 386 -43.75 15.62 -18.13
C GLU A 386 -43.24 17.04 -17.92
N SER A 387 -41.93 17.23 -18.07
CA SER A 387 -41.33 17.83 -19.26
C SER A 387 -41.05 19.32 -19.11
N GLN A 388 -39.80 19.72 -19.30
CA GLN A 388 -39.47 20.87 -20.14
C GLN A 388 -37.98 20.85 -20.48
N ASN A 389 -37.76 20.67 -21.79
CA ASN A 389 -36.55 20.99 -22.53
C ASN A 389 -36.34 22.51 -22.51
N SER A 390 -35.09 22.97 -22.50
CA SER A 390 -34.70 24.27 -23.03
C SER A 390 -33.28 24.16 -23.61
N THR A 391 -33.22 24.17 -24.93
CA THR A 391 -32.03 24.36 -25.77
C THR A 391 -31.83 25.87 -26.02
N SER A 392 -30.64 26.22 -26.56
CA SER A 392 -30.23 27.48 -27.24
C SER A 392 -29.21 28.29 -26.43
N ASP A 393 -28.11 28.85 -26.96
CA ASP A 393 -27.52 28.87 -28.30
C ASP A 393 -26.06 29.36 -28.19
N ASN A 394 -25.33 29.24 -29.30
CA ASN A 394 -23.96 29.65 -29.57
C ASN A 394 -23.63 31.11 -29.25
N GLY A 395 -22.36 31.32 -28.85
CA GLY A 395 -21.72 32.64 -28.84
C GLY A 395 -20.23 32.52 -29.16
N ALA A 396 -19.87 32.79 -30.41
CA ALA A 396 -18.50 32.96 -30.85
C ALA A 396 -17.86 34.20 -30.19
N GLY A 397 -16.63 34.05 -29.69
CA GLY A 397 -15.86 35.13 -29.08
C GLY A 397 -14.37 34.84 -29.14
N HIS A 398 -13.76 35.16 -30.27
CA HIS A 398 -12.31 35.31 -30.41
C HIS A 398 -11.85 36.51 -29.53
N VAL A 399 -10.66 36.45 -28.91
CA VAL A 399 -9.61 37.50 -28.91
C VAL A 399 -8.55 37.26 -27.81
N LYS A 400 -7.28 37.20 -28.26
CA LYS A 400 -5.98 37.51 -27.62
C LYS A 400 -5.48 36.72 -26.39
N GLY A 401 -4.56 35.81 -26.70
CA GLY A 401 -3.13 35.82 -26.32
C GLY A 401 -2.68 36.48 -25.03
N SER A 402 -1.99 35.70 -24.19
CA SER A 402 -0.79 36.15 -23.48
C SER A 402 0.20 35.00 -23.40
N ALA A 403 1.31 35.17 -24.11
CA ALA A 403 2.51 34.38 -23.98
C ALA A 403 3.31 34.89 -22.78
N LEU A 404 3.68 34.01 -21.87
CA LEU A 404 4.78 34.23 -20.95
C LEU A 404 5.55 32.91 -20.85
N GLY A 405 6.55 32.79 -21.72
CA GLY A 405 7.57 31.77 -21.60
C GLY A 405 8.50 32.11 -20.45
N ALA A 406 8.64 31.20 -19.50
CA ALA A 406 9.76 31.17 -18.58
C ALA A 406 10.70 30.04 -19.05
N ALA A 407 11.59 30.38 -19.99
CA ALA A 407 12.77 29.57 -20.27
C ALA A 407 13.84 29.94 -19.24
N LEU A 408 14.11 29.07 -18.28
CA LEU A 408 15.34 29.12 -17.49
C LEU A 408 16.29 28.04 -18.00
N ILE A 409 17.29 28.47 -18.77
CA ILE A 409 18.47 27.66 -19.10
C ILE A 409 19.52 27.99 -18.04
N THR A 410 19.86 27.04 -17.18
CA THR A 410 21.01 27.17 -16.29
C THR A 410 22.08 26.19 -16.75
N LEU A 411 23.05 26.69 -17.51
CA LEU A 411 24.29 25.99 -17.86
C LEU A 411 25.19 25.99 -16.62
N SER A 412 25.51 24.83 -16.06
CA SER A 412 26.49 24.70 -14.98
C SER A 412 27.69 23.92 -15.51
N VAL A 413 28.75 24.63 -15.93
CA VAL A 413 30.06 24.05 -16.20
C VAL A 413 30.90 24.27 -14.94
N THR A 414 31.23 23.19 -14.23
CA THR A 414 32.20 23.25 -13.13
C THR A 414 33.47 22.55 -13.59
N VAL A 415 34.49 23.36 -13.89
CA VAL A 415 35.88 22.91 -14.06
C VAL A 415 36.48 22.77 -12.66
N LEU A 416 36.79 21.54 -12.23
CA LEU A 416 37.67 21.33 -11.08
C LEU A 416 39.12 21.35 -11.57
N SER A 417 39.84 22.42 -11.22
CA SER A 417 41.30 22.45 -11.24
C SER A 417 41.79 22.46 -9.79
N SER A 418 42.31 21.33 -9.33
CA SER A 418 43.10 21.25 -8.11
C SER A 418 44.55 21.62 -8.45
N ILE A 419 45.04 22.74 -7.93
CA ILE A 419 46.47 23.09 -7.94
C ILE A 419 47.04 22.81 -6.55
N VAL A 420 48.16 22.09 -6.58
CA VAL A 420 49.03 21.66 -5.48
C VAL A 420 49.93 22.83 -5.02
N LEU A 421 50.43 22.73 -3.78
CA LEU A 421 51.43 23.56 -3.08
C LEU A 421 50.90 24.89 -2.49
N SER A 422 51.13 25.24 -1.23
CA SER A 422 52.25 24.94 -0.31
C SER A 422 51.78 24.75 1.14
#